data_AF-A0AAE0SLU4-F1
#
_entry.id   AF-A0AAE0SLU4-F1
#
_cell.length_a   1.000
_cell.length_b   1.000
_cell.length_c   1.000
_cell.angle_alpha   90.00
_cell.angle_beta   90.00
_cell.angle_gamma   90.00
#
_symmetry.space_group_name_H-M   'P 1'
#
loop_
_entity.id
_entity.type
_entity.pdbx_description
1 polymer ?
#
loop_
_entity_poly.entity_id
_entity_poly.type
_entity_poly.pdbx_seq_one_letter_code
_entity_poly.pdbx_strand_id
1 'polypeptide(L)'
;MFLQSLKEICEMDLKAYLPCKKPRRSNRLGVKGKEETQEETIQQEPLGFFDTLPLELKFRVLGYLTVEDLSLLTITSKGMRNLVEGYCVLHPVLQKGYICRLHSYKGTQPVLPIKSETEALNTFRKLGLLMKRSTCLYATRDRLKFLNDVLTKMMCCNSAHLCDNSSRCIAMKCFGKLLHTVLAGWDDSECQRAYDAICQHTCILKTVKNIVGSKPGTNVKLEHEERLFLRRVFLDSCPSHQDKAFWLSRILKSWPLVHQARLLFLLYGPVLNEVTNLFQNCSGCYCKIIADEVLWYELCENTPSSSTQSEEHFGELANALKNLHNYKQEWTEDDIISVIDELTSSPDDWLAENVAHLLILCGDSVTSKMLISKAINGRMIELASITTSFCVVCVKNSFSMSYVINMIQNIILVMDSVKDRQIFFNNVMDMFKELIIDIHEFEDQDDEHGSDMYYMVSSLVEFTKRLAQMAFKDMLT
;
A
#
# COMPACT_ATOMS: atom_id res chain seq x y z
N MET A 1 -39.21 24.32 -18.36
CA MET A 1 -38.35 23.52 -17.46
C MET A 1 -36.96 24.14 -17.20
N PHE A 2 -36.52 25.16 -17.96
CA PHE A 2 -35.25 25.89 -17.76
C PHE A 2 -35.35 27.14 -16.85
N LEU A 3 -36.57 27.48 -16.40
CA LEU A 3 -36.85 28.67 -15.56
C LEU A 3 -37.23 28.31 -14.11
N GLN A 4 -37.29 27.02 -13.77
CA GLN A 4 -37.65 26.55 -12.44
C GLN A 4 -36.41 26.19 -11.60
N SER A 5 -35.27 25.94 -12.24
CA SER A 5 -33.95 25.78 -11.62
C SER A 5 -33.29 27.10 -11.20
N LEU A 6 -33.82 28.25 -11.61
CA LEU A 6 -33.35 29.58 -11.18
C LEU A 6 -33.97 30.03 -9.85
N LYS A 7 -35.02 29.36 -9.38
CA LYS A 7 -35.74 29.75 -8.16
C LYS A 7 -35.17 29.14 -6.88
N GLU A 8 -34.37 28.08 -6.97
CA GLU A 8 -33.69 27.46 -5.81
C GLU A 8 -32.26 27.99 -5.58
N ILE A 9 -31.79 28.92 -6.43
CA ILE A 9 -30.48 29.58 -6.28
C ILE A 9 -30.57 30.83 -5.38
N CYS A 10 -31.77 31.30 -5.04
CA CYS A 10 -32.00 32.45 -4.16
C CYS A 10 -32.26 32.03 -2.71
N GLU A 11 -31.32 31.35 -2.05
CA GLU A 11 -31.27 31.33 -0.57
C GLU A 11 -29.90 30.89 0.00
N MET A 12 -28.81 31.15 -0.71
CA MET A 12 -27.46 31.04 -0.12
C MET A 12 -26.83 32.43 -0.04
N ASP A 13 -26.62 32.86 1.21
CA ASP A 13 -26.13 34.19 1.56
C ASP A 13 -24.71 34.42 1.00
N LEU A 14 -24.64 35.05 -0.19
CA LEU A 14 -23.42 35.52 -0.84
C LEU A 14 -22.53 36.37 0.08
N LYS A 15 -23.08 36.93 1.18
CA LYS A 15 -22.32 37.74 2.13
C LYS A 15 -21.31 36.95 2.95
N ALA A 16 -21.43 35.62 3.04
CA ALA A 16 -20.46 34.79 3.76
C ALA A 16 -19.06 34.75 3.08
N TYR A 17 -18.99 35.07 1.79
CA TYR A 17 -17.76 35.00 0.97
C TYR A 17 -17.18 36.37 0.59
N LEU A 18 -17.82 37.47 1.00
CA LEU A 18 -17.29 38.83 0.86
C LEU A 18 -16.61 39.23 2.18
N PRO A 19 -15.32 39.64 2.17
CA PRO A 19 -14.67 40.07 3.40
C PRO A 19 -15.31 41.36 3.92
N CYS A 20 -16.14 41.23 4.95
CA CYS A 20 -16.69 42.34 5.72
C CYS A 20 -15.55 42.97 6.54
N LYS A 21 -14.76 43.85 5.91
CA LYS A 21 -13.67 44.58 6.56
C LYS A 21 -14.26 45.62 7.52
N LYS A 22 -14.24 45.35 8.83
CA LYS A 22 -14.18 46.44 9.81
C LYS A 22 -12.81 47.12 9.65
N PRO A 23 -12.74 48.44 9.37
CA PRO A 23 -11.46 49.12 9.20
C PRO A 23 -10.72 49.17 10.54
N ARG A 24 -9.53 48.56 10.58
CA ARG A 24 -8.58 48.72 11.69
C ARG A 24 -8.00 50.12 11.58
N ARG A 25 -8.35 50.98 12.55
CA ARG A 25 -7.98 52.39 12.60
C ARG A 25 -6.49 52.53 12.92
N SER A 26 -5.64 52.74 11.91
CA SER A 26 -4.30 53.33 12.10
C SER A 26 -4.16 54.56 11.19
N ASN A 27 -4.74 55.67 11.63
CA ASN A 27 -4.49 56.98 11.05
C ASN A 27 -3.11 57.47 11.53
N ARG A 28 -2.04 57.16 10.80
CA ARG A 28 -0.75 57.86 11.03
C ARG A 28 0.25 57.94 9.87
N LEU A 29 -0.18 57.72 8.62
CA LEU A 29 0.68 57.93 7.44
C LEU A 29 -0.03 58.63 6.28
N GLY A 30 -1.10 59.39 6.56
CA GLY A 30 -1.64 60.37 5.61
C GLY A 30 -0.96 61.71 5.85
N VAL A 31 -0.66 62.44 4.78
CA VAL A 31 -0.04 63.79 4.74
C VAL A 31 1.49 63.80 4.60
N LYS A 32 1.98 63.31 3.46
CA LYS A 32 2.97 64.02 2.63
C LYS A 32 3.08 63.33 1.27
N GLY A 33 2.71 64.04 0.22
CA GLY A 33 2.61 63.53 -1.14
C GLY A 33 1.34 64.02 -1.84
N LYS A 34 1.03 65.31 -1.67
CA LYS A 34 0.12 66.02 -2.58
C LYS A 34 0.98 67.10 -3.20
N GLU A 35 1.46 66.82 -4.39
CA GLU A 35 1.55 67.72 -5.54
C GLU A 35 2.41 67.02 -6.60
N GLU A 36 1.93 67.11 -7.83
CA GLU A 36 2.53 66.68 -9.09
C GLU A 36 2.06 65.32 -9.67
N THR A 37 1.54 65.44 -10.89
CA THR A 37 0.97 64.44 -11.83
C THR A 37 -0.42 63.87 -11.52
N GLN A 38 -1.43 64.53 -12.10
CA GLN A 38 -2.66 63.89 -12.59
C GLN A 38 -2.30 62.90 -13.72
N GLU A 39 -1.79 61.74 -13.36
CA GLU A 39 -2.13 60.53 -14.10
C GLU A 39 -3.27 59.88 -13.32
N GLU A 40 -4.27 59.35 -14.00
CA GLU A 40 -5.29 58.51 -13.37
C GLU A 40 -4.57 57.37 -12.64
N THR A 41 -4.27 57.55 -11.35
CA THR A 41 -3.80 56.48 -10.49
C THR A 41 -4.99 55.56 -10.29
N ILE A 42 -5.21 54.71 -11.29
CA ILE A 42 -6.08 53.55 -11.25
C ILE A 42 -5.66 52.83 -9.97
N GLN A 43 -6.55 52.81 -8.98
CA GLN A 43 -6.40 51.90 -7.86
C GLN A 43 -6.35 50.52 -8.51
N GLN A 44 -5.15 49.93 -8.59
CA GLN A 44 -4.98 48.60 -9.17
C GLN A 44 -5.75 47.64 -8.28
N GLU A 45 -6.98 47.33 -8.68
CA GLU A 45 -7.76 46.29 -8.06
C GLU A 45 -6.98 44.95 -8.10
N PRO A 46 -7.29 43.98 -7.23
CA PRO A 46 -6.45 42.79 -7.01
C PRO A 46 -6.13 41.96 -8.26
N LEU A 47 -6.89 42.11 -9.35
CA LEU A 47 -6.69 41.47 -10.65
C LEU A 47 -6.32 42.44 -11.79
N GLY A 48 -6.01 43.71 -11.48
CA GLY A 48 -5.67 44.73 -12.47
C GLY A 48 -6.82 44.99 -13.45
N PHE A 49 -6.52 45.13 -14.75
CA PHE A 49 -7.55 45.35 -15.77
C PHE A 49 -8.55 44.21 -15.90
N PHE A 50 -8.19 43.00 -15.47
CA PHE A 50 -9.14 41.87 -15.48
C PHE A 50 -10.32 42.12 -14.53
N ASP A 51 -10.15 43.00 -13.53
CA ASP A 51 -11.24 43.34 -12.63
C ASP A 51 -12.40 44.10 -13.28
N THR A 52 -12.15 44.76 -14.42
CA THR A 52 -13.17 45.46 -15.21
C THR A 52 -14.27 44.53 -15.76
N LEU A 53 -14.00 43.23 -15.86
CA LEU A 53 -14.96 42.24 -16.34
C LEU A 53 -15.98 41.85 -15.25
N PRO A 54 -17.26 41.69 -15.60
CA PRO A 54 -18.24 41.03 -14.75
C PRO A 54 -17.81 39.61 -14.35
N LEU A 55 -18.27 39.16 -13.17
CA LEU A 55 -17.88 37.86 -12.61
C LEU A 55 -18.20 36.70 -13.55
N GLU A 56 -19.34 36.78 -14.26
CA GLU A 56 -19.80 35.79 -15.22
C GLU A 56 -18.82 35.65 -16.39
N LEU A 57 -18.28 36.78 -16.90
CA LEU A 57 -17.28 36.76 -17.96
C LEU A 57 -15.94 36.22 -17.46
N LYS A 58 -15.53 36.61 -16.24
CA LYS A 58 -14.33 36.04 -15.59
C LYS A 58 -14.44 34.51 -15.51
N PHE A 59 -15.56 33.98 -15.05
CA PHE A 59 -15.79 32.53 -14.95
C PHE A 59 -15.90 31.84 -16.30
N ARG A 60 -16.48 32.51 -17.30
CA ARG A 60 -16.52 31.99 -18.67
C ARG A 60 -15.11 31.87 -19.26
N VAL A 61 -14.23 32.85 -19.01
CA VAL A 61 -12.81 32.79 -19.39
C VAL A 61 -12.12 31.61 -18.69
N LEU A 62 -12.31 31.46 -17.37
CA LEU A 62 -11.77 30.31 -16.63
C LEU A 62 -12.28 28.97 -17.16
N GLY A 63 -13.50 28.91 -17.70
CA GLY A 63 -14.07 27.70 -18.30
C GLY A 63 -13.39 27.23 -19.60
N TYR A 64 -12.57 28.06 -20.25
CA TYR A 64 -11.76 27.65 -21.41
C TYR A 64 -10.37 27.12 -21.02
N LEU A 65 -10.00 27.22 -19.75
CA LEU A 65 -8.69 26.84 -19.25
C LEU A 65 -8.67 25.38 -18.80
N THR A 66 -7.53 24.71 -18.96
CA THR A 66 -7.35 23.37 -18.42
C THR A 66 -7.19 23.42 -16.89
N VAL A 67 -7.37 22.29 -16.21
CA VAL A 67 -7.10 22.16 -14.76
C VAL A 67 -5.67 22.58 -14.42
N GLU A 68 -4.72 22.35 -15.33
CA GLU A 68 -3.32 22.71 -15.16
C GLU A 68 -3.09 24.22 -15.29
N ASP A 69 -3.76 24.88 -16.25
CA ASP A 69 -3.72 26.34 -16.39
C ASP A 69 -4.36 27.02 -15.17
N LEU A 70 -5.53 26.54 -14.73
CA LEU A 70 -6.18 27.02 -13.50
C LEU A 70 -5.26 26.85 -12.29
N SER A 71 -4.56 25.72 -12.22
CA SER A 71 -3.59 25.43 -11.17
C SER A 71 -2.43 26.43 -11.16
N LEU A 72 -1.89 26.80 -12.33
CA LEU A 72 -0.85 27.82 -12.45
C LEU A 72 -1.36 29.22 -12.12
N LEU A 73 -2.61 29.56 -12.47
CA LEU A 73 -3.19 30.85 -12.11
C LEU A 73 -3.29 31.06 -10.59
N THR A 74 -3.54 30.00 -9.82
CA THR A 74 -3.68 30.10 -8.35
C THR A 74 -2.40 30.54 -7.62
N ILE A 75 -1.23 30.45 -8.25
CA ILE A 75 0.05 30.90 -7.66
C ILE A 75 0.49 32.29 -8.13
N THR A 76 -0.30 32.97 -8.97
CA THR A 76 0.05 34.31 -9.50
C THR A 76 -0.25 35.44 -8.51
N SER A 77 -1.43 35.43 -7.88
CA SER A 77 -1.83 36.42 -6.89
C SER A 77 -2.92 35.89 -5.97
N LYS A 78 -3.10 36.51 -4.79
CA LYS A 78 -4.20 36.16 -3.88
C LYS A 78 -5.57 36.41 -4.52
N GLY A 79 -5.72 37.48 -5.31
CA GLY A 79 -6.96 37.76 -6.03
C GLY A 79 -7.30 36.65 -7.02
N MET A 80 -6.32 36.23 -7.83
CA MET A 80 -6.53 35.21 -8.86
C MET A 80 -6.84 33.85 -8.25
N ARG A 81 -6.12 33.48 -7.18
CA ARG A 81 -6.43 32.28 -6.40
C ARG A 81 -7.87 32.26 -5.91
N ASN A 82 -8.32 33.34 -5.26
CA ASN A 82 -9.68 33.43 -4.73
C ASN A 82 -10.72 33.32 -5.85
N LEU A 83 -10.45 33.92 -7.02
CA LEU A 83 -11.32 33.82 -8.18
C LEU A 83 -11.42 32.39 -8.72
N VAL A 84 -10.27 31.70 -8.87
CA VAL A 84 -10.23 30.30 -9.31
C VAL A 84 -10.91 29.38 -8.30
N GLU A 85 -10.70 29.58 -7.00
CA GLU A 85 -11.38 28.82 -5.96
C GLU A 85 -12.90 29.04 -5.99
N GLY A 86 -13.35 30.29 -6.13
CA GLY A 86 -14.76 30.62 -6.31
C GLY A 86 -15.36 29.97 -7.57
N TYR A 87 -14.60 29.94 -8.66
CA TYR A 87 -14.97 29.22 -9.88
C TYR A 87 -15.11 27.71 -9.62
N CYS A 88 -14.16 27.08 -8.94
CA CYS A 88 -14.21 25.64 -8.61
C CYS A 88 -15.36 25.27 -7.66
N VAL A 89 -15.79 26.17 -6.78
CA VAL A 89 -16.95 25.96 -5.90
C VAL A 89 -18.25 25.98 -6.71
N LEU A 90 -18.41 26.96 -7.61
CA LEU A 90 -19.64 27.13 -8.41
C LEU A 90 -19.69 26.18 -9.61
N HIS A 91 -18.53 25.77 -10.11
CA HIS A 91 -18.37 24.78 -11.17
C HIS A 91 -17.44 23.66 -10.66
N PRO A 92 -17.99 22.69 -9.90
CA PRO A 92 -17.20 21.59 -9.36
C PRO A 92 -16.42 20.89 -10.46
N VAL A 93 -15.08 20.96 -10.38
CA VAL A 93 -14.19 20.31 -11.35
C VAL A 93 -14.44 18.79 -11.36
N LEU A 94 -14.78 18.25 -10.17
CA LEU A 94 -15.36 16.92 -10.03
C LEU A 94 -16.89 17.02 -10.10
N GLN A 95 -17.44 17.03 -11.31
CA GLN A 95 -18.88 16.94 -11.49
C GLN A 95 -19.40 15.60 -10.95
N LYS A 96 -20.59 15.60 -10.34
CA LYS A 96 -21.23 14.39 -9.80
C LYS A 96 -21.25 13.25 -10.84
N GLY A 97 -21.53 13.56 -12.11
CA GLY A 97 -21.50 12.58 -13.19
C GLY A 97 -20.12 11.99 -13.52
N TYR A 98 -19.03 12.73 -13.31
CA TYR A 98 -17.68 12.20 -13.49
C TYR A 98 -17.31 11.23 -12.37
N ILE A 99 -17.57 11.60 -11.11
CA ILE A 99 -17.35 10.72 -9.95
C ILE A 99 -18.17 9.43 -10.11
N CYS A 100 -19.44 9.54 -10.52
CA CYS A 100 -20.26 8.38 -10.76
C CYS A 100 -19.60 7.38 -11.74
N ARG A 101 -19.01 7.86 -12.84
CA ARG A 101 -18.33 6.99 -13.82
C ARG A 101 -17.11 6.25 -13.29
N LEU A 102 -16.56 6.64 -12.14
CA LEU A 102 -15.43 5.94 -11.50
C LEU A 102 -15.89 4.71 -10.71
N HIS A 103 -17.18 4.67 -10.34
CA HIS A 103 -17.80 3.55 -9.64
C HIS A 103 -18.32 2.50 -10.61
N SER A 104 -18.22 1.23 -10.22
CA SER A 104 -18.78 0.12 -10.99
C SER A 104 -20.28 0.00 -10.74
N TYR A 105 -21.09 0.15 -11.80
CA TYR A 105 -22.56 0.05 -11.72
C TYR A 105 -23.09 -1.19 -12.44
N LYS A 106 -24.27 -1.66 -12.01
CA LYS A 106 -24.99 -2.75 -12.67
C LYS A 106 -25.24 -2.44 -14.15
N GLY A 107 -24.78 -3.34 -15.03
CA GLY A 107 -25.04 -3.28 -16.47
C GLY A 107 -23.96 -2.60 -17.31
N THR A 108 -22.91 -2.03 -16.72
CA THR A 108 -21.70 -1.64 -17.46
C THR A 108 -20.70 -2.80 -17.48
N GLN A 109 -20.24 -3.16 -18.67
CA GLN A 109 -19.23 -4.20 -18.92
C GLN A 109 -17.95 -4.04 -18.06
N PRO A 110 -17.20 -5.13 -17.84
CA PRO A 110 -16.20 -5.23 -16.78
C PRO A 110 -14.99 -4.35 -17.07
N VAL A 111 -14.46 -3.69 -16.03
CA VAL A 111 -13.16 -3.01 -16.00
C VAL A 111 -13.06 -1.83 -16.98
N LEU A 112 -12.84 -0.62 -16.45
CA LEU A 112 -12.45 0.50 -17.32
C LEU A 112 -11.20 0.08 -18.11
N PRO A 113 -11.16 0.24 -19.44
CA PRO A 113 -9.96 -0.06 -20.22
C PRO A 113 -8.73 0.60 -19.58
N ILE A 114 -7.56 -0.06 -19.60
CA ILE A 114 -6.33 0.43 -18.96
C ILE A 114 -6.02 1.88 -19.34
N LYS A 115 -6.30 2.27 -20.60
CA LYS A 115 -6.16 3.64 -21.09
C LYS A 115 -7.05 4.63 -20.32
N SER A 116 -8.32 4.28 -20.10
CA SER A 116 -9.29 5.07 -19.36
C SER A 116 -8.98 5.15 -17.86
N GLU A 117 -8.44 4.09 -17.26
CA GLU A 117 -7.92 4.14 -15.88
C GLU A 117 -6.73 5.12 -15.77
N THR A 118 -5.78 5.04 -16.71
CA THR A 118 -4.61 5.93 -16.74
C THR A 118 -5.03 7.41 -16.90
N GLU A 119 -6.00 7.68 -17.76
CA GLU A 119 -6.57 9.02 -17.95
C GLU A 119 -7.26 9.56 -16.68
N ALA A 120 -8.02 8.70 -15.99
CA ALA A 120 -8.63 9.05 -14.72
C ALA A 120 -7.56 9.38 -13.67
N LEU A 121 -6.56 8.52 -13.49
CA LEU A 121 -5.45 8.77 -12.55
C LEU A 121 -4.69 10.06 -12.88
N ASN A 122 -4.45 10.35 -14.17
CA ASN A 122 -3.81 11.60 -14.57
C ASN A 122 -4.70 12.83 -14.28
N THR A 123 -6.02 12.70 -14.43
CA THR A 123 -6.98 13.75 -14.05
C THR A 123 -6.89 14.05 -12.57
N PHE A 124 -6.88 13.01 -11.71
CA PHE A 124 -6.74 13.19 -10.26
C PHE A 124 -5.38 13.71 -9.83
N ARG A 125 -4.31 13.38 -10.55
CA ARG A 125 -2.99 14.03 -10.39
C ARG A 125 -3.09 15.53 -10.67
N LYS A 126 -3.70 15.94 -11.78
CA LYS A 126 -3.88 17.36 -12.13
C LYS A 126 -4.74 18.10 -11.11
N LEU A 127 -5.81 17.47 -10.62
CA LEU A 127 -6.63 17.99 -9.52
C LEU A 127 -5.85 18.14 -8.22
N GLY A 128 -5.00 17.17 -7.88
CA GLY A 128 -4.11 17.25 -6.74
C GLY A 128 -3.13 18.43 -6.85
N LEU A 129 -2.59 18.71 -8.04
CA LEU A 129 -1.75 19.88 -8.29
C LEU A 129 -2.53 21.20 -8.13
N LEU A 130 -3.75 21.28 -8.68
CA LEU A 130 -4.64 22.43 -8.49
C LEU A 130 -4.87 22.70 -7.00
N MET A 131 -5.31 21.68 -6.25
CA MET A 131 -5.55 21.79 -4.82
C MET A 131 -4.29 22.15 -4.04
N LYS A 132 -3.15 21.54 -4.35
CA LYS A 132 -1.87 21.83 -3.69
C LYS A 132 -1.49 23.30 -3.84
N ARG A 133 -1.58 23.83 -5.06
CA ARG A 133 -1.19 25.20 -5.40
C ARG A 133 -2.19 26.23 -4.90
N SER A 134 -3.48 25.96 -4.97
CA SER A 134 -4.51 26.86 -4.43
C SER A 134 -4.41 26.94 -2.90
N THR A 135 -4.19 25.82 -2.23
CA THR A 135 -4.19 25.76 -0.75
C THR A 135 -2.81 25.86 -0.10
N CYS A 136 -1.74 26.21 -0.84
CA CYS A 136 -0.36 26.17 -0.33
C CYS A 136 -0.10 27.11 0.86
N LEU A 137 -0.90 28.17 1.02
CA LEU A 137 -0.81 29.11 2.15
C LEU A 137 -1.83 28.81 3.26
N TYR A 138 -2.59 27.73 3.14
CA TYR A 138 -3.65 27.40 4.09
C TYR A 138 -3.04 26.59 5.24
N ALA A 139 -3.62 26.72 6.42
CA ALA A 139 -3.28 25.83 7.53
C ALA A 139 -3.57 24.38 7.14
N THR A 140 -2.74 23.44 7.59
CA THR A 140 -2.88 22.00 7.31
C THR A 140 -4.30 21.52 7.53
N ARG A 141 -4.93 21.92 8.65
CA ARG A 141 -6.32 21.57 8.99
C ARG A 141 -7.32 21.89 7.88
N ASP A 142 -7.20 23.07 7.26
CA ASP A 142 -8.13 23.50 6.23
C ASP A 142 -7.87 22.78 4.90
N ARG A 143 -6.60 22.45 4.60
CA ARG A 143 -6.21 21.59 3.47
C ARG A 143 -6.80 20.19 3.61
N LEU A 144 -6.78 19.63 4.83
CA LEU A 144 -7.33 18.31 5.14
C LEU A 144 -8.86 18.24 5.01
N LYS A 145 -9.58 19.31 5.33
CA LYS A 145 -11.05 19.38 5.12
C LYS A 145 -11.42 19.12 3.65
N PHE A 146 -10.71 19.77 2.72
CA PHE A 146 -10.91 19.55 1.30
C PHE A 146 -10.63 18.10 0.88
N LEU A 147 -9.58 17.47 1.42
CA LEU A 147 -9.30 16.05 1.16
C LEU A 147 -10.43 15.16 1.66
N ASN A 148 -10.96 15.41 2.86
CA ASN A 148 -12.07 14.65 3.43
C ASN A 148 -13.36 14.84 2.63
N ASP A 149 -13.62 16.05 2.12
CA ASP A 149 -14.78 16.33 1.25
C ASP A 149 -14.68 15.56 -0.07
N VAL A 150 -13.48 15.50 -0.68
CA VAL A 150 -13.25 14.68 -1.88
C VAL A 150 -13.40 13.20 -1.55
N LEU A 151 -12.77 12.72 -0.47
CA LEU A 151 -12.85 11.33 -0.04
C LEU A 151 -14.31 10.90 0.16
N THR A 152 -15.11 11.69 0.86
CA THR A 152 -16.55 11.42 1.10
C THR A 152 -17.30 11.16 -0.20
N LYS A 153 -17.01 11.94 -1.26
CA LYS A 153 -17.64 11.79 -2.58
C LYS A 153 -17.15 10.56 -3.33
N MET A 154 -15.92 10.12 -3.06
CA MET A 154 -15.26 9.00 -3.76
C MET A 154 -15.52 7.64 -3.09
N MET A 155 -15.98 7.60 -1.84
CA MET A 155 -16.26 6.36 -1.13
C MET A 155 -17.43 5.59 -1.76
N CYS A 156 -17.22 4.29 -2.04
CA CYS A 156 -18.22 3.42 -2.66
C CYS A 156 -19.55 3.36 -1.87
N CYS A 157 -19.48 3.38 -0.53
CA CYS A 157 -20.65 3.35 0.35
C CYS A 157 -21.54 4.60 0.24
N ASN A 158 -20.98 5.72 -0.25
CA ASN A 158 -21.69 6.99 -0.41
C ASN A 158 -22.21 7.21 -1.84
N SER A 159 -21.94 6.28 -2.78
CA SER A 159 -22.40 6.40 -4.16
C SER A 159 -23.92 6.24 -4.23
N ALA A 160 -24.59 7.19 -4.90
CA ALA A 160 -26.04 7.22 -5.07
C ALA A 160 -26.62 5.98 -5.78
N HIS A 161 -25.79 5.30 -6.58
CA HIS A 161 -26.06 3.97 -7.09
C HIS A 161 -25.06 3.04 -6.40
N LEU A 162 -25.54 2.07 -5.62
CA LEU A 162 -24.69 1.14 -4.87
C LEU A 162 -23.61 0.55 -5.79
N CYS A 163 -22.34 0.85 -5.50
CA CYS A 163 -21.22 0.33 -6.27
C CYS A 163 -21.26 -1.20 -6.19
N ASP A 164 -21.44 -1.87 -7.32
CA ASP A 164 -21.74 -3.31 -7.36
C ASP A 164 -20.49 -4.16 -7.14
N ASN A 165 -19.32 -3.59 -7.45
CA ASN A 165 -18.02 -4.24 -7.27
C ASN A 165 -16.98 -3.24 -6.72
N SER A 166 -16.70 -3.31 -5.41
CA SER A 166 -15.64 -2.53 -4.76
C SER A 166 -14.24 -2.96 -5.19
N SER A 167 -14.05 -4.24 -5.52
CA SER A 167 -12.76 -4.79 -5.95
C SER A 167 -12.28 -4.22 -7.28
N ARG A 168 -13.18 -3.81 -8.17
CA ARG A 168 -12.81 -3.20 -9.47
C ARG A 168 -12.98 -1.68 -9.53
N CYS A 169 -13.45 -1.07 -8.45
CA CYS A 169 -13.68 0.37 -8.41
C CYS A 169 -12.36 1.17 -8.35
N ILE A 170 -12.14 2.04 -9.34
CA ILE A 170 -10.92 2.87 -9.41
C ILE A 170 -11.00 4.15 -8.57
N ALA A 171 -12.16 4.44 -7.95
CA ALA A 171 -12.37 5.67 -7.19
C ALA A 171 -11.33 5.84 -6.06
N MET A 172 -11.07 4.78 -5.29
CA MET A 172 -10.04 4.83 -4.23
C MET A 172 -8.63 5.01 -4.78
N LYS A 173 -8.29 4.40 -5.91
CA LYS A 173 -6.98 4.61 -6.58
C LYS A 173 -6.82 6.06 -7.03
N CYS A 174 -7.89 6.64 -7.59
CA CYS A 174 -7.94 8.04 -8.00
C CYS A 174 -7.76 8.98 -6.80
N PHE A 175 -8.43 8.70 -5.68
CA PHE A 175 -8.24 9.47 -4.45
C PHE A 175 -6.81 9.35 -3.93
N GLY A 176 -6.24 8.15 -3.86
CA GLY A 176 -4.84 7.95 -3.47
C GLY A 176 -3.89 8.76 -4.36
N LYS A 177 -4.09 8.74 -5.68
CA LYS A 177 -3.26 9.54 -6.60
C LYS A 177 -3.35 11.03 -6.33
N LEU A 178 -4.55 11.55 -6.03
CA LEU A 178 -4.75 12.93 -5.63
C LEU A 178 -4.08 13.23 -4.29
N LEU A 179 -4.26 12.37 -3.29
CA LEU A 179 -3.69 12.48 -1.95
C LEU A 179 -2.16 12.62 -2.02
N HIS A 180 -1.47 11.65 -2.62
CA HIS A 180 -0.01 11.69 -2.74
C HIS A 180 0.49 12.91 -3.53
N THR A 181 -0.29 13.38 -4.52
CA THR A 181 0.06 14.60 -5.26
C THR A 181 -0.04 15.86 -4.39
N VAL A 182 -1.08 15.95 -3.54
CA VAL A 182 -1.29 17.07 -2.61
C VAL A 182 -0.21 17.09 -1.52
N LEU A 183 0.09 15.91 -0.96
CA LEU A 183 1.04 15.75 0.15
C LEU A 183 2.51 15.82 -0.29
N ALA A 184 2.82 15.70 -1.58
CA ALA A 184 4.19 15.75 -2.06
C ALA A 184 4.93 17.00 -1.55
N GLY A 185 6.05 16.81 -0.84
CA GLY A 185 6.84 17.90 -0.25
C GLY A 185 6.30 18.49 1.06
N TRP A 186 5.28 17.87 1.67
CA TRP A 186 4.96 18.12 3.08
C TRP A 186 5.98 17.41 3.96
N ASP A 187 6.18 17.90 5.18
CA ASP A 187 7.00 17.19 6.18
C ASP A 187 6.24 16.00 6.79
N ASP A 188 7.00 15.10 7.40
CA ASP A 188 6.50 13.85 7.98
C ASP A 188 5.42 14.06 9.05
N SER A 189 5.48 15.18 9.79
CA SER A 189 4.49 15.50 10.83
C SER A 189 3.17 15.99 10.23
N GLU A 190 3.20 16.71 9.11
CA GLU A 190 1.99 17.04 8.37
C GLU A 190 1.39 15.80 7.67
N CYS A 191 2.24 14.92 7.13
CA CYS A 191 1.82 13.67 6.53
C CYS A 191 1.17 12.73 7.57
N GLN A 192 1.72 12.66 8.80
CA GLN A 192 1.06 11.97 9.93
C GLN A 192 -0.32 12.56 10.22
N ARG A 193 -0.45 13.89 10.29
CA ARG A 193 -1.76 14.53 10.50
C ARG A 193 -2.74 14.23 9.37
N ALA A 194 -2.26 14.08 8.14
CA ALA A 194 -3.10 13.65 7.01
C ALA A 194 -3.57 12.21 7.16
N TYR A 195 -2.68 11.29 7.56
CA TYR A 195 -3.03 9.91 7.92
C TYR A 195 -4.13 9.89 8.99
N ASP A 196 -3.90 10.57 10.12
CA ASP A 196 -4.83 10.60 11.25
C ASP A 196 -6.20 11.16 10.85
N ALA A 197 -6.22 12.25 10.07
CA ALA A 197 -7.47 12.87 9.62
C ALA A 197 -8.28 11.96 8.68
N ILE A 198 -7.61 11.26 7.77
CA ILE A 198 -8.28 10.30 6.88
C ILE A 198 -8.80 9.11 7.69
N CYS A 199 -7.98 8.57 8.59
CA CYS A 199 -8.36 7.44 9.44
C CYS A 199 -9.53 7.76 10.37
N GLN A 200 -9.55 8.97 10.93
CA GLN A 200 -10.66 9.47 11.74
C GLN A 200 -11.92 9.63 10.89
N HIS A 201 -11.80 10.19 9.68
CA HIS A 201 -12.93 10.43 8.79
C HIS A 201 -13.60 9.14 8.32
N THR A 202 -12.82 8.08 8.06
CA THR A 202 -13.35 6.79 7.59
C THR A 202 -13.67 5.81 8.73
N CYS A 203 -13.26 6.12 9.96
CA CYS A 203 -13.30 5.19 11.10
C CYS A 203 -12.53 3.87 10.88
N ILE A 204 -11.60 3.82 9.91
CA ILE A 204 -10.89 2.60 9.51
C ILE A 204 -10.19 1.88 10.68
N LEU A 205 -9.59 2.63 11.61
CA LEU A 205 -8.88 2.03 12.74
C LEU A 205 -9.81 1.18 13.61
N LYS A 206 -11.09 1.52 13.70
CA LYS A 206 -12.08 0.70 14.42
C LYS A 206 -12.34 -0.61 13.68
N THR A 207 -12.48 -0.57 12.35
CA THR A 207 -12.67 -1.77 11.53
C THR A 207 -11.44 -2.66 11.55
N VAL A 208 -10.25 -2.09 11.36
CA VAL A 208 -8.98 -2.80 11.43
C VAL A 208 -8.82 -3.49 12.78
N LYS A 209 -9.13 -2.81 13.90
CA LYS A 209 -9.10 -3.42 15.24
C LYS A 209 -9.99 -4.65 15.33
N ASN A 210 -11.18 -4.60 14.74
CA ASN A 210 -12.10 -5.72 14.72
C ASN A 210 -11.55 -6.89 13.88
N ILE A 211 -11.00 -6.60 12.70
CA ILE A 211 -10.41 -7.60 11.81
C ILE A 211 -9.25 -8.32 12.50
N VAL A 212 -8.22 -7.58 12.93
CA VAL A 212 -7.00 -8.17 13.48
C VAL A 212 -7.20 -8.84 14.84
N GLY A 213 -8.22 -8.42 15.58
CA GLY A 213 -8.63 -9.02 16.86
C GLY A 213 -9.55 -10.24 16.71
N SER A 214 -10.11 -10.47 15.52
CA SER A 214 -10.94 -11.64 15.21
C SER A 214 -10.10 -12.81 14.68
N LYS A 215 -10.70 -14.00 14.58
CA LYS A 215 -10.03 -15.14 13.91
C LYS A 215 -9.87 -14.81 12.42
N PRO A 216 -8.68 -15.01 11.82
CA PRO A 216 -8.44 -14.80 10.39
C PRO A 216 -9.49 -15.50 9.51
N GLY A 217 -9.97 -14.82 8.47
CA GLY A 217 -11.01 -15.32 7.56
C GLY A 217 -12.44 -15.22 8.09
N THR A 218 -12.66 -14.71 9.32
CA THR A 218 -14.03 -14.55 9.86
C THR A 218 -14.76 -13.39 9.19
N ASN A 219 -14.04 -12.32 8.84
CA ASN A 219 -14.60 -11.07 8.36
C ASN A 219 -14.21 -10.78 6.91
N VAL A 220 -14.25 -11.79 6.02
CA VAL A 220 -13.77 -11.77 4.62
C VAL A 220 -14.09 -10.47 3.88
N LYS A 221 -15.35 -10.02 3.95
CA LYS A 221 -15.77 -8.77 3.27
C LYS A 221 -15.06 -7.53 3.82
N LEU A 222 -14.97 -7.40 5.15
CA LEU A 222 -14.29 -6.26 5.78
C LEU A 222 -12.78 -6.33 5.54
N GLU A 223 -12.19 -7.52 5.64
CA GLU A 223 -10.77 -7.76 5.32
C GLU A 223 -10.44 -7.27 3.91
N HIS A 224 -11.23 -7.69 2.92
CA HIS A 224 -11.08 -7.26 1.55
C HIS A 224 -11.27 -5.73 1.37
N GLU A 225 -12.34 -5.15 1.94
CA GLU A 225 -12.61 -3.71 1.84
C GLU A 225 -11.47 -2.87 2.44
N GLU A 226 -10.96 -3.25 3.62
CA GLU A 226 -9.90 -2.52 4.30
C GLU A 226 -8.52 -2.73 3.64
N ARG A 227 -8.22 -3.95 3.16
CA ARG A 227 -7.03 -4.21 2.32
C ARG A 227 -7.02 -3.25 1.13
N LEU A 228 -8.12 -3.17 0.38
CA LEU A 228 -8.22 -2.31 -0.79
C LEU A 228 -8.14 -0.84 -0.44
N PHE A 229 -8.78 -0.40 0.64
CA PHE A 229 -8.71 0.99 1.07
C PHE A 229 -7.27 1.38 1.41
N LEU A 230 -6.61 0.64 2.30
CA LEU A 230 -5.24 0.94 2.73
C LEU A 230 -4.26 0.92 1.56
N ARG A 231 -4.36 -0.10 0.70
CA ARG A 231 -3.51 -0.21 -0.48
C ARG A 231 -3.72 0.96 -1.45
N ARG A 232 -4.96 1.21 -1.88
CA ARG A 232 -5.26 2.18 -2.94
C ARG A 232 -5.08 3.62 -2.51
N VAL A 233 -5.32 3.91 -1.23
CA VAL A 233 -5.24 5.28 -0.70
C VAL A 233 -3.81 5.64 -0.30
N PHE A 234 -3.08 4.74 0.36
CA PHE A 234 -1.78 5.07 0.97
C PHE A 234 -0.56 4.37 0.37
N LEU A 235 -0.69 3.19 -0.25
CA LEU A 235 0.48 2.35 -0.59
C LEU A 235 0.75 2.28 -2.10
N ASP A 236 -0.27 2.00 -2.92
CA ASP A 236 -0.12 1.71 -4.35
C ASP A 236 0.30 2.94 -5.17
N SER A 237 0.00 4.15 -4.68
CA SER A 237 0.33 5.42 -5.36
C SER A 237 1.66 6.04 -4.91
N CYS A 238 2.41 5.37 -4.03
CA CYS A 238 3.70 5.85 -3.55
C CYS A 238 4.73 5.94 -4.69
N PRO A 239 5.44 7.07 -4.85
CA PRO A 239 6.41 7.23 -5.94
C PRO A 239 7.77 6.61 -5.64
N SER A 240 8.10 6.35 -4.36
CA SER A 240 9.38 5.76 -3.95
C SER A 240 9.22 4.67 -2.89
N HIS A 241 10.25 3.83 -2.75
CA HIS A 241 10.35 2.82 -1.68
C HIS A 241 10.34 3.45 -0.28
N GLN A 242 10.92 4.65 -0.13
CA GLN A 242 10.93 5.39 1.14
C GLN A 242 9.52 5.87 1.50
N ASP A 243 8.78 6.43 0.55
CA ASP A 243 7.39 6.83 0.78
C ASP A 243 6.54 5.62 1.17
N LYS A 244 6.70 4.51 0.45
CA LYS A 244 5.97 3.28 0.75
C LYS A 244 6.28 2.77 2.16
N ALA A 245 7.55 2.82 2.57
CA ALA A 245 7.96 2.45 3.93
C ALA A 245 7.40 3.40 4.98
N PHE A 246 7.40 4.71 4.73
CA PHE A 246 6.78 5.71 5.61
C PHE A 246 5.30 5.40 5.83
N TRP A 247 4.50 5.28 4.77
CA TRP A 247 3.06 5.02 4.89
C TRP A 247 2.77 3.67 5.52
N LEU A 248 3.55 2.63 5.19
CA LEU A 248 3.43 1.33 5.83
C LEU A 248 3.77 1.40 7.33
N SER A 249 4.76 2.20 7.73
CA SER A 249 5.11 2.41 9.14
C SER A 249 3.96 3.06 9.91
N ARG A 250 3.30 4.06 9.31
CA ARG A 250 2.10 4.72 9.87
C ARG A 250 0.95 3.74 10.08
N ILE A 251 0.76 2.80 9.15
CA ILE A 251 -0.28 1.77 9.23
C ILE A 251 0.04 0.73 10.31
N LEU A 252 1.30 0.32 10.46
CA LEU A 252 1.69 -0.80 11.33
C LEU A 252 2.00 -0.34 12.77
N LYS A 253 2.84 0.68 12.97
CA LYS A 253 3.39 1.03 14.29
C LYS A 253 2.35 1.49 15.32
N SER A 254 1.12 1.81 14.89
CA SER A 254 -0.01 2.07 15.79
C SER A 254 -0.55 0.81 16.49
N TRP A 255 -0.06 -0.37 16.15
CA TRP A 255 -0.58 -1.66 16.61
C TRP A 255 0.47 -2.47 17.39
N PRO A 256 0.05 -3.37 18.31
CA PRO A 256 0.93 -4.38 18.89
C PRO A 256 1.49 -5.32 17.83
N LEU A 257 2.64 -5.95 18.12
CA LEU A 257 3.40 -6.78 17.18
C LEU A 257 2.54 -7.81 16.42
N VAL A 258 1.73 -8.60 17.15
CA VAL A 258 0.78 -9.59 16.58
C VAL A 258 -0.11 -8.99 15.49
N HIS A 259 -0.65 -7.81 15.76
CA HIS A 259 -1.53 -7.11 14.82
C HIS A 259 -0.75 -6.47 13.67
N GLN A 260 0.53 -6.11 13.87
CA GLN A 260 1.38 -5.65 12.76
C GLN A 260 1.61 -6.77 11.75
N ALA A 261 1.97 -7.96 12.21
CA ALA A 261 2.15 -9.13 11.37
C ALA A 261 0.87 -9.49 10.61
N ARG A 262 -0.28 -9.56 11.30
CA ARG A 262 -1.59 -9.80 10.67
C ARG A 262 -1.97 -8.72 9.66
N LEU A 263 -1.69 -7.45 9.94
CA LEU A 263 -1.95 -6.37 8.97
C LEU A 263 -1.05 -6.49 7.75
N LEU A 264 0.21 -6.85 7.93
CA LEU A 264 1.14 -7.04 6.83
C LEU A 264 0.69 -8.18 5.92
N PHE A 265 0.23 -9.29 6.50
CA PHE A 265 -0.40 -10.39 5.75
C PHE A 265 -1.70 -9.95 5.08
N LEU A 266 -2.58 -9.22 5.79
CA LEU A 266 -3.81 -8.69 5.21
C LEU A 266 -3.54 -7.83 3.98
N LEU A 267 -2.44 -7.07 3.96
CA LEU A 267 -2.08 -6.17 2.86
C LEU A 267 -1.40 -6.88 1.68
N TYR A 268 -0.54 -7.86 1.95
CA TYR A 268 0.37 -8.42 0.93
C TYR A 268 0.37 -9.95 0.83
N GLY A 269 -0.39 -10.64 1.68
CA GLY A 269 -0.60 -12.08 1.58
C GLY A 269 -1.35 -12.47 0.30
N PRO A 270 -1.29 -13.75 -0.08
CA PRO A 270 -1.91 -14.29 -1.29
C PRO A 270 -3.43 -14.08 -1.27
N VAL A 271 -4.00 -13.92 -2.45
CA VAL A 271 -5.43 -13.73 -2.62
C VAL A 271 -6.00 -14.66 -3.68
N LEU A 272 -7.28 -14.99 -3.54
CA LEU A 272 -7.98 -15.82 -4.50
C LEU A 272 -8.19 -15.07 -5.82
N ASN A 273 -7.50 -15.50 -6.88
CA ASN A 273 -7.66 -14.95 -8.22
C ASN A 273 -8.89 -15.57 -8.92
N GLU A 274 -9.64 -14.78 -9.69
CA GLU A 274 -10.82 -15.25 -10.46
C GLU A 274 -10.50 -16.37 -11.46
N VAL A 275 -9.23 -16.50 -11.88
CA VAL A 275 -8.80 -17.46 -12.92
C VAL A 275 -8.55 -18.87 -12.36
N THR A 276 -8.32 -19.01 -11.05
CA THR A 276 -7.90 -20.27 -10.43
C THR A 276 -9.04 -21.24 -10.10
N ASN A 277 -10.32 -20.87 -10.29
CA ASN A 277 -11.46 -21.72 -9.91
C ASN A 277 -12.31 -22.19 -11.10
N LEU A 278 -11.71 -22.93 -12.03
CA LEU A 278 -12.47 -23.83 -12.90
C LEU A 278 -12.57 -25.27 -12.36
N PHE A 279 -11.99 -25.58 -11.20
CA PHE A 279 -11.94 -26.97 -10.68
C PHE A 279 -12.26 -27.13 -9.19
N GLN A 280 -13.15 -26.32 -8.62
CA GLN A 280 -13.81 -26.69 -7.36
C GLN A 280 -15.33 -26.74 -7.54
N ASN A 281 -15.79 -27.88 -8.07
CA ASN A 281 -17.19 -28.27 -8.08
C ASN A 281 -17.64 -28.59 -6.64
N CYS A 282 -17.91 -27.57 -5.83
CA CYS A 282 -18.74 -27.77 -4.65
C CYS A 282 -20.21 -27.81 -5.13
N SER A 283 -20.68 -29.02 -5.44
CA SER A 283 -22.06 -29.29 -5.80
C SER A 283 -23.00 -28.93 -4.64
N GLY A 284 -23.60 -27.73 -4.69
CA GLY A 284 -24.75 -27.37 -3.86
C GLY A 284 -24.62 -26.13 -2.98
N CYS A 285 -23.50 -25.40 -2.99
CA CYS A 285 -23.39 -24.14 -2.24
C CYS A 285 -23.42 -22.92 -3.17
N TYR A 286 -24.41 -22.04 -2.99
CA TYR A 286 -24.42 -20.70 -3.58
C TYR A 286 -23.46 -19.78 -2.79
N CYS A 287 -22.18 -20.16 -2.69
CA CYS A 287 -21.14 -19.25 -2.18
C CYS A 287 -20.72 -18.33 -3.33
N LYS A 288 -21.13 -17.06 -3.23
CA LYS A 288 -20.62 -16.00 -4.11
C LYS A 288 -19.13 -15.85 -3.80
N ILE A 289 -18.27 -16.42 -4.63
CA ILE A 289 -16.81 -16.25 -4.53
C ILE A 289 -16.51 -14.75 -4.59
N ILE A 290 -15.89 -14.22 -3.55
CA ILE A 290 -15.39 -12.85 -3.54
C ILE A 290 -14.00 -12.91 -4.16
N ALA A 291 -13.86 -12.38 -5.38
CA ALA A 291 -12.54 -12.16 -5.97
C ALA A 291 -11.66 -11.32 -5.02
N ASP A 292 -10.39 -11.70 -4.90
CA ASP A 292 -9.40 -11.10 -3.99
C ASP A 292 -9.68 -11.33 -2.48
N GLU A 293 -10.23 -12.48 -2.11
CA GLU A 293 -10.24 -12.96 -0.71
C GLU A 293 -8.82 -13.31 -0.24
N VAL A 294 -8.44 -12.90 0.97
CA VAL A 294 -7.13 -13.20 1.55
C VAL A 294 -7.07 -14.67 1.97
N LEU A 295 -6.12 -15.41 1.40
CA LEU A 295 -5.95 -16.84 1.68
C LEU A 295 -5.06 -17.03 2.92
N TRP A 296 -5.64 -16.87 4.10
CA TRP A 296 -4.92 -16.89 5.38
C TRP A 296 -4.16 -18.18 5.66
N TYR A 297 -4.69 -19.33 5.24
CA TYR A 297 -4.14 -20.65 5.54
C TYR A 297 -3.30 -21.23 4.40
N GLU A 298 -3.24 -20.56 3.24
CA GLU A 298 -2.51 -21.05 2.06
C GLU A 298 -1.05 -21.37 2.36
N LEU A 299 -0.38 -20.53 3.16
CA LEU A 299 1.03 -20.70 3.49
C LEU A 299 1.29 -21.70 4.64
N CYS A 300 0.22 -22.21 5.25
CA CYS A 300 0.28 -23.24 6.28
C CYS A 300 0.06 -24.65 5.67
N GLU A 301 -0.63 -24.72 4.54
CA GLU A 301 -1.10 -25.98 3.95
C GLU A 301 -0.39 -26.32 2.63
N ASN A 302 -0.05 -25.30 1.82
CA ASN A 302 0.45 -25.50 0.46
C ASN A 302 1.83 -24.84 0.26
N THR A 303 2.65 -25.41 -0.62
CA THR A 303 3.93 -24.84 -1.04
C THR A 303 3.91 -24.47 -2.52
N PRO A 304 4.62 -23.40 -2.95
CA PRO A 304 4.74 -23.08 -4.36
C PRO A 304 5.48 -24.19 -5.13
N SER A 305 4.91 -24.57 -6.27
CA SER A 305 5.50 -25.54 -7.20
C SER A 305 6.62 -24.97 -8.07
N SER A 306 6.75 -23.64 -8.14
CA SER A 306 7.71 -22.96 -9.01
C SER A 306 8.16 -21.60 -8.49
N SER A 307 9.26 -21.09 -9.03
CA SER A 307 9.77 -19.75 -8.71
C SER A 307 8.77 -18.65 -9.06
N THR A 308 7.98 -18.82 -10.12
CA THR A 308 6.94 -17.85 -10.51
C THR A 308 5.83 -17.79 -9.47
N GLN A 309 5.32 -18.95 -9.05
CA GLN A 309 4.29 -19.02 -8.00
C GLN A 309 4.82 -18.50 -6.65
N SER A 310 6.10 -18.73 -6.36
CA SER A 310 6.76 -18.14 -5.20
C SER A 310 6.77 -16.61 -5.26
N GLU A 311 7.12 -16.00 -6.41
CA GLU A 311 7.04 -14.54 -6.57
C GLU A 311 5.59 -14.02 -6.46
N GLU A 312 4.60 -14.76 -6.95
CA GLU A 312 3.18 -14.40 -6.83
C GLU A 312 2.70 -14.42 -5.38
N HIS A 313 3.06 -15.44 -4.59
CA HIS A 313 2.63 -15.59 -3.20
C HIS A 313 3.37 -14.65 -2.25
N PHE A 314 4.68 -14.43 -2.48
CA PHE A 314 5.55 -13.78 -1.49
C PHE A 314 6.18 -12.46 -1.98
N GLY A 315 6.17 -12.16 -3.28
CA GLY A 315 6.96 -11.06 -3.85
C GLY A 315 6.59 -9.68 -3.29
N GLU A 316 5.29 -9.37 -3.19
CA GLU A 316 4.84 -8.09 -2.62
C GLU A 316 5.15 -7.99 -1.12
N LEU A 317 4.97 -9.09 -0.38
CA LEU A 317 5.23 -9.18 1.05
C LEU A 317 6.72 -9.03 1.36
N ALA A 318 7.57 -9.75 0.62
CA ALA A 318 9.03 -9.65 0.71
C ALA A 318 9.50 -8.23 0.40
N ASN A 319 8.95 -7.60 -0.65
CA ASN A 319 9.27 -6.21 -0.97
C ASN A 319 8.84 -5.25 0.16
N ALA A 320 7.68 -5.46 0.78
CA ALA A 320 7.24 -4.67 1.92
C ALA A 320 8.22 -4.81 3.12
N LEU A 321 8.63 -6.03 3.47
CA LEU A 321 9.62 -6.27 4.52
C LEU A 321 10.98 -5.63 4.21
N LYS A 322 11.44 -5.70 2.95
CA LYS A 322 12.67 -5.02 2.51
C LYS A 322 12.58 -3.50 2.65
N ASN A 323 11.45 -2.92 2.26
CA ASN A 323 11.24 -1.48 2.38
C ASN A 323 11.27 -1.05 3.85
N LEU A 324 10.65 -1.81 4.76
CA LEU A 324 10.69 -1.56 6.20
C LEU A 324 12.11 -1.74 6.76
N HIS A 325 12.81 -2.82 6.41
CA HIS A 325 14.20 -3.05 6.84
C HIS A 325 15.12 -1.89 6.43
N ASN A 326 14.96 -1.37 5.22
CA ASN A 326 15.76 -0.25 4.71
C ASN A 326 15.35 1.10 5.31
N TYR A 327 14.18 1.19 5.94
CA TYR A 327 13.68 2.40 6.58
C TYR A 327 14.13 2.51 8.04
N LYS A 328 15.45 2.67 8.22
CA LYS A 328 16.13 2.71 9.52
C LYS A 328 15.74 3.87 10.44
N GLN A 329 14.94 4.83 9.96
CA GLN A 329 14.44 5.94 10.77
C GLN A 329 13.44 5.46 11.84
N GLU A 330 12.65 4.42 11.54
CA GLU A 330 11.59 3.92 12.44
C GLU A 330 11.66 2.42 12.73
N TRP A 331 12.46 1.67 11.97
CA TRP A 331 12.57 0.22 12.09
C TRP A 331 13.98 -0.22 12.41
N THR A 332 14.11 -0.96 13.51
CA THR A 332 15.35 -1.67 13.87
C THR A 332 15.40 -3.03 13.17
N GLU A 333 16.56 -3.67 13.18
CA GLU A 333 16.67 -5.06 12.67
C GLU A 333 15.81 -6.02 13.51
N ASP A 334 15.80 -5.83 14.83
CA ASP A 334 15.00 -6.64 15.77
C ASP A 334 13.50 -6.46 15.56
N ASP A 335 13.03 -5.26 15.22
CA ASP A 335 11.63 -5.03 14.86
C ASP A 335 11.22 -5.90 13.66
N ILE A 336 12.05 -5.93 12.61
CA ILE A 336 11.76 -6.69 11.39
C ILE A 336 11.80 -8.19 11.66
N ILE A 337 12.79 -8.66 12.42
CA ILE A 337 12.88 -10.08 12.81
C ILE A 337 11.65 -10.49 13.61
N SER A 338 11.22 -9.67 14.57
CA SER A 338 10.05 -9.94 15.40
C SER A 338 8.75 -9.96 14.58
N VAL A 339 8.62 -9.07 13.59
CA VAL A 339 7.47 -9.08 12.68
C VAL A 339 7.46 -10.32 11.80
N ILE A 340 8.62 -10.76 11.28
CA ILE A 340 8.70 -11.98 10.46
C ILE A 340 8.38 -13.20 11.31
N ASP A 341 8.95 -13.31 12.52
CA ASP A 341 8.67 -14.41 13.46
C ASP A 341 7.16 -14.54 13.73
N GLU A 342 6.51 -13.42 14.04
CA GLU A 342 5.08 -13.39 14.31
C GLU A 342 4.23 -13.65 13.06
N LEU A 343 4.66 -13.16 11.90
CA LEU A 343 4.00 -13.37 10.62
C LEU A 343 3.99 -14.85 10.22
N THR A 344 5.10 -15.55 10.44
CA THR A 344 5.24 -16.97 10.09
C THR A 344 4.59 -17.93 11.08
N SER A 345 4.04 -17.41 12.19
CA SER A 345 3.31 -18.18 13.22
C SER A 345 1.83 -17.81 13.32
N SER A 346 1.29 -17.04 12.38
CA SER A 346 -0.12 -16.65 12.33
C SER A 346 -0.66 -16.71 10.89
N PRO A 347 -1.87 -17.28 10.63
CA PRO A 347 -2.84 -17.80 11.60
C PRO A 347 -2.41 -19.07 12.33
N ASP A 348 -1.67 -19.94 11.64
CA ASP A 348 -0.98 -21.12 12.15
C ASP A 348 0.49 -21.04 11.69
N ASP A 349 1.33 -21.99 12.15
CA ASP A 349 2.73 -22.05 11.72
C ASP A 349 2.82 -22.32 10.22
N TRP A 350 3.58 -21.48 9.52
CA TRP A 350 3.82 -21.67 8.10
C TRP A 350 4.72 -22.88 7.87
N LEU A 351 4.56 -23.52 6.71
CA LEU A 351 5.49 -24.55 6.28
C LEU A 351 6.90 -23.95 6.17
N ALA A 352 7.91 -24.66 6.67
CA ALA A 352 9.29 -24.20 6.64
C ALA A 352 9.78 -23.87 5.21
N GLU A 353 9.24 -24.56 4.20
CA GLU A 353 9.46 -24.24 2.78
C GLU A 353 8.97 -22.85 2.40
N ASN A 354 7.79 -22.45 2.88
CA ASN A 354 7.22 -21.12 2.65
C ASN A 354 8.01 -20.02 3.36
N VAL A 355 8.53 -20.30 4.56
CA VAL A 355 9.45 -19.39 5.25
C VAL A 355 10.73 -19.20 4.43
N ALA A 356 11.30 -20.29 3.90
CA ALA A 356 12.48 -20.22 3.03
C ALA A 356 12.22 -19.41 1.75
N HIS A 357 11.09 -19.63 1.06
CA HIS A 357 10.69 -18.83 -0.10
C HIS A 357 10.61 -17.33 0.22
N LEU A 358 9.93 -16.95 1.30
CA LEU A 358 9.83 -15.56 1.73
C LEU A 358 11.22 -14.95 1.97
N LEU A 359 12.08 -15.65 2.72
CA LEU A 359 13.41 -15.16 3.07
C LEU A 359 14.31 -14.99 1.84
N ILE A 360 14.31 -15.94 0.90
CA ILE A 360 15.06 -15.79 -0.37
C ILE A 360 14.68 -14.48 -1.06
N LEU A 361 13.39 -14.17 -1.15
CA LEU A 361 12.90 -12.94 -1.80
C LEU A 361 13.19 -11.66 -1.00
N CYS A 362 13.25 -11.77 0.33
CA CYS A 362 13.69 -10.68 1.21
C CYS A 362 15.17 -10.32 1.00
N GLY A 363 15.99 -11.29 0.58
CA GLY A 363 17.40 -11.14 0.27
C GLY A 363 18.32 -11.20 1.48
N ASP A 364 19.62 -11.31 1.21
CA ASP A 364 20.64 -11.77 2.16
C ASP A 364 20.73 -10.98 3.47
N SER A 365 20.47 -9.68 3.43
CA SER A 365 20.48 -8.82 4.62
C SER A 365 19.43 -9.26 5.63
N VAL A 366 18.19 -9.47 5.18
CA VAL A 366 17.09 -9.87 6.06
C VAL A 366 17.26 -11.34 6.45
N THR A 367 17.54 -12.20 5.48
CA THR A 367 17.68 -13.65 5.69
C THR A 367 18.78 -13.99 6.68
N SER A 368 19.98 -13.43 6.51
CA SER A 368 21.09 -13.72 7.40
C SER A 368 20.77 -13.31 8.83
N LYS A 369 20.17 -12.11 9.02
CA LYS A 369 19.80 -11.59 10.34
C LYS A 369 18.76 -12.44 11.04
N MET A 370 17.73 -12.87 10.30
CA MET A 370 16.69 -13.77 10.80
C MET A 370 17.28 -15.10 11.29
N LEU A 371 18.09 -15.76 10.46
CA LEU A 371 18.64 -17.08 10.79
C LEU A 371 19.70 -17.01 11.89
N ILE A 372 20.53 -15.97 11.90
CA ILE A 372 21.48 -15.68 12.99
C ILE A 372 20.72 -15.46 14.30
N SER A 373 19.60 -14.73 14.29
CA SER A 373 18.77 -14.55 15.50
C SER A 373 18.24 -15.88 16.03
N LYS A 374 17.82 -16.80 15.16
CA LYS A 374 17.38 -18.16 15.57
C LYS A 374 18.52 -18.94 16.24
N ALA A 375 19.72 -18.86 15.67
CA ALA A 375 20.91 -19.50 16.22
C ALA A 375 21.29 -18.96 17.61
N ILE A 376 21.35 -17.63 17.75
CA ILE A 376 21.69 -16.96 19.02
C ILE A 376 20.68 -17.30 20.12
N ASN A 377 19.39 -17.38 19.76
CA ASN A 377 18.32 -17.73 20.70
C ASN A 377 18.18 -19.25 20.96
N GLY A 378 19.09 -20.07 20.44
CA GLY A 378 19.08 -21.53 20.68
C GLY A 378 17.93 -22.29 20.01
N ARG A 379 17.23 -21.70 19.03
CA ARG A 379 16.12 -22.32 18.30
C ARG A 379 16.63 -23.28 17.20
N MET A 380 17.43 -24.26 17.61
CA MET A 380 18.19 -25.13 16.68
C MET A 380 17.33 -26.03 15.81
N ILE A 381 16.19 -26.52 16.32
CA ILE A 381 15.29 -27.41 15.57
C ILE A 381 14.60 -26.62 14.45
N GLU A 382 14.08 -25.44 14.77
CA GLU A 382 13.46 -24.54 13.80
C GLU A 382 14.48 -24.08 12.75
N LEU A 383 15.69 -23.69 13.18
CA LEU A 383 16.76 -23.30 12.28
C LEU A 383 17.17 -24.44 11.34
N ALA A 384 17.23 -25.69 11.82
CA ALA A 384 17.49 -26.85 11.00
C ALA A 384 16.37 -27.11 9.99
N SER A 385 15.11 -27.02 10.43
CA SER A 385 13.93 -27.15 9.56
C SER A 385 13.97 -26.15 8.40
N ILE A 386 14.15 -24.86 8.72
CA ILE A 386 14.24 -23.81 7.70
C ILE A 386 15.45 -24.04 6.78
N THR A 387 16.60 -24.44 7.32
CA THR A 387 17.82 -24.71 6.52
C THR A 387 17.60 -25.87 5.54
N THR A 388 16.98 -26.96 5.99
CA THR A 388 16.61 -28.09 5.12
C THR A 388 15.66 -27.62 4.02
N SER A 389 14.65 -26.82 4.36
CA SER A 389 13.74 -26.21 3.40
C SER A 389 14.45 -25.31 2.38
N PHE A 390 15.45 -24.52 2.78
CA PHE A 390 16.27 -23.74 1.83
C PHE A 390 16.95 -24.64 0.79
N CYS A 391 17.48 -25.81 1.19
CA CYS A 391 18.07 -26.77 0.26
C CYS A 391 17.03 -27.26 -0.76
N VAL A 392 15.82 -27.59 -0.30
CA VAL A 392 14.72 -28.05 -1.15
C VAL A 392 14.30 -26.97 -2.14
N VAL A 393 14.04 -25.75 -1.66
CA VAL A 393 13.67 -24.60 -2.50
C VAL A 393 14.76 -24.30 -3.53
N CYS A 394 16.04 -24.41 -3.16
CA CYS A 394 17.13 -24.22 -4.10
C CYS A 394 17.10 -25.24 -5.24
N VAL A 395 16.80 -26.51 -4.96
CA VAL A 395 16.67 -27.53 -6.01
C VAL A 395 15.42 -27.29 -6.86
N LYS A 396 14.25 -27.09 -6.23
CA LYS A 396 12.97 -26.83 -6.93
C LYS A 396 13.07 -25.66 -7.90
N ASN A 397 13.72 -24.57 -7.49
CA ASN A 397 13.85 -23.35 -8.29
C ASN A 397 15.18 -23.24 -9.06
N SER A 398 15.98 -24.31 -9.10
CA SER A 398 17.29 -24.32 -9.78
C SER A 398 18.26 -23.22 -9.31
N PHE A 399 18.19 -22.82 -8.03
CA PHE A 399 19.17 -21.95 -7.40
C PHE A 399 20.45 -22.71 -7.00
N SER A 400 21.57 -21.99 -6.90
CA SER A 400 22.84 -22.61 -6.51
C SER A 400 22.82 -23.00 -5.02
N MET A 401 23.13 -24.26 -4.72
CA MET A 401 23.35 -24.72 -3.33
C MET A 401 24.45 -23.93 -2.60
N SER A 402 25.36 -23.28 -3.34
CA SER A 402 26.37 -22.38 -2.76
C SER A 402 25.76 -21.26 -1.92
N TYR A 403 24.53 -20.84 -2.25
CA TYR A 403 23.76 -19.88 -1.47
C TYR A 403 23.53 -20.36 -0.03
N VAL A 404 22.98 -21.56 0.12
CA VAL A 404 22.68 -22.18 1.41
C VAL A 404 23.96 -22.42 2.20
N ILE A 405 25.04 -22.82 1.52
CA ILE A 405 26.34 -23.02 2.15
C ILE A 405 26.90 -21.72 2.74
N ASN A 406 26.85 -20.60 2.01
CA ASN A 406 27.29 -19.30 2.51
C ASN A 406 26.45 -18.85 3.71
N MET A 407 25.14 -19.08 3.66
CA MET A 407 24.21 -18.81 4.76
C MET A 407 24.57 -19.62 6.01
N ILE A 408 24.85 -20.92 5.86
CA ILE A 408 25.29 -21.80 6.96
C ILE A 408 26.63 -21.35 7.54
N GLN A 409 27.58 -20.92 6.69
CA GLN A 409 28.84 -20.36 7.18
C GLN A 409 28.60 -19.14 8.08
N ASN A 410 27.72 -18.21 7.68
CA ASN A 410 27.37 -17.04 8.49
C ASN A 410 26.73 -17.43 9.83
N ILE A 411 25.88 -18.46 9.85
CA ILE A 411 25.28 -19.01 11.07
C ILE A 411 26.37 -19.60 11.98
N ILE A 412 27.27 -20.43 11.44
CA ILE A 412 28.32 -21.08 12.23
C ILE A 412 29.28 -20.08 12.87
N LEU A 413 29.55 -18.95 12.18
CA LEU A 413 30.43 -17.90 12.69
C LEU A 413 29.92 -17.26 13.99
N VAL A 414 28.61 -17.24 14.23
CA VAL A 414 28.03 -16.69 15.47
C VAL A 414 27.80 -17.75 16.56
N MET A 415 28.03 -19.03 16.25
CA MET A 415 27.90 -20.13 17.22
C MET A 415 29.23 -20.33 17.93
N ASP A 416 29.30 -20.03 19.22
CA ASP A 416 30.55 -20.12 19.99
C ASP A 416 30.95 -21.57 20.31
N SER A 417 29.97 -22.45 20.48
CA SER A 417 30.16 -23.83 20.94
C SER A 417 30.25 -24.81 19.77
N VAL A 418 31.32 -25.63 19.76
CA VAL A 418 31.44 -26.76 18.81
C VAL A 418 30.29 -27.75 18.96
N LYS A 419 29.80 -27.95 20.20
CA LYS A 419 28.64 -28.80 20.48
C LYS A 419 27.39 -28.27 19.80
N ASP A 420 27.17 -26.96 19.81
CA ASP A 420 25.99 -26.34 19.22
C ASP A 420 26.02 -26.45 17.69
N ARG A 421 27.21 -26.28 17.09
CA ARG A 421 27.43 -26.52 15.65
C ARG A 421 27.13 -27.97 15.27
N GLN A 422 27.59 -28.94 16.07
CA GLN A 422 27.28 -30.37 15.86
C GLN A 422 25.79 -30.67 15.98
N ILE A 423 25.12 -30.13 17.01
CA ILE A 423 23.68 -30.28 17.19
C ILE A 423 22.92 -29.73 15.99
N PHE A 424 23.28 -28.54 15.51
CA PHE A 424 22.65 -27.95 14.33
C PHE A 424 22.77 -28.84 13.08
N PHE A 425 23.99 -29.31 12.75
CA PHE A 425 24.17 -30.19 11.59
C PHE A 425 23.46 -31.53 11.74
N ASN A 426 23.47 -32.13 12.94
CA ASN A 426 22.73 -33.37 13.19
C ASN A 426 21.23 -33.14 12.98
N ASN A 427 20.67 -32.07 13.53
CA ASN A 427 19.26 -31.74 13.34
C ASN A 427 18.90 -31.52 11.86
N VAL A 428 19.79 -30.93 11.05
CA VAL A 428 19.57 -30.78 9.60
C VAL A 428 19.49 -32.14 8.91
N MET A 429 20.43 -33.04 9.23
CA MET A 429 20.43 -34.40 8.66
C MET A 429 19.24 -35.24 9.14
N ASP A 430 18.88 -35.12 10.41
CA ASP A 430 17.70 -35.76 10.98
C ASP A 430 16.43 -35.22 10.30
N MET A 431 16.32 -33.92 10.05
CA MET A 431 15.19 -33.35 9.32
C MET A 431 15.06 -33.88 7.90
N PHE A 432 16.17 -34.02 7.16
CA PHE A 432 16.12 -34.69 5.84
C PHE A 432 15.63 -36.13 5.95
N LYS A 433 16.13 -36.87 6.95
CA LYS A 433 15.74 -38.26 7.18
C LYS A 433 14.25 -38.37 7.46
N GLU A 434 13.72 -37.60 8.40
CA GLU A 434 12.30 -37.64 8.78
C GLU A 434 11.41 -37.28 7.58
N LEU A 435 11.68 -36.18 6.87
CA LEU A 435 10.88 -35.78 5.71
C LEU A 435 10.91 -36.80 4.56
N ILE A 436 12.04 -37.48 4.32
CA ILE A 436 12.13 -38.55 3.31
C ILE A 436 11.31 -39.76 3.73
N ILE A 437 11.33 -40.13 5.01
CA ILE A 437 10.53 -41.23 5.54
C ILE A 437 9.04 -40.87 5.44
N ASP A 438 8.66 -39.66 5.85
CA ASP A 438 7.28 -39.19 5.78
C ASP A 438 6.74 -39.26 4.34
N ILE A 439 7.49 -38.74 3.35
CA ILE A 439 7.07 -38.83 1.95
C ILE A 439 6.94 -40.30 1.51
N HIS A 440 7.88 -41.16 1.89
CA HIS A 440 7.83 -42.57 1.51
C HIS A 440 6.67 -43.35 2.17
N GLU A 441 6.33 -43.04 3.42
CA GLU A 441 5.26 -43.72 4.17
C GLU A 441 3.86 -43.25 3.76
N PHE A 442 3.73 -41.99 3.33
CA PHE A 442 2.45 -41.37 2.95
C PHE A 442 2.27 -41.20 1.42
N GLU A 443 3.17 -41.74 0.59
CA GLU A 443 3.00 -41.81 -0.86
C GLU A 443 1.85 -42.78 -1.21
N ASP A 444 0.67 -42.23 -1.53
CA ASP A 444 -0.44 -42.99 -2.11
C ASP A 444 -0.06 -43.48 -3.51
N GLN A 445 -0.40 -44.75 -3.83
CA GLN A 445 0.02 -45.43 -5.07
C GLN A 445 -0.51 -44.81 -6.37
N ASP A 446 -1.42 -43.83 -6.29
CA ASP A 446 -2.13 -43.23 -7.42
C ASP A 446 -1.73 -41.77 -7.74
N ASP A 447 -0.80 -41.15 -6.99
CA ASP A 447 -0.49 -39.71 -7.15
C ASP A 447 0.83 -39.38 -7.88
N GLU A 448 0.82 -38.24 -8.58
CA GLU A 448 1.94 -37.55 -9.25
C GLU A 448 3.07 -37.08 -8.30
N HIS A 449 3.08 -37.50 -7.03
CA HIS A 449 4.02 -37.08 -5.98
C HIS A 449 5.46 -37.61 -6.10
N GLY A 450 5.79 -38.38 -7.13
CA GLY A 450 7.17 -38.80 -7.42
C GLY A 450 8.17 -37.64 -7.59
N SER A 451 7.66 -36.41 -7.79
CA SER A 451 8.47 -35.19 -7.82
C SER A 451 8.98 -34.76 -6.43
N ASP A 452 8.23 -34.98 -5.35
CA ASP A 452 8.59 -34.46 -4.01
C ASP A 452 9.74 -35.28 -3.41
N MET A 453 9.65 -36.61 -3.51
CA MET A 453 10.76 -37.51 -3.15
C MET A 453 12.02 -37.20 -3.97
N TYR A 454 11.87 -36.91 -5.27
CA TYR A 454 12.98 -36.49 -6.12
C TYR A 454 13.65 -35.21 -5.61
N TYR A 455 12.88 -34.17 -5.25
CA TYR A 455 13.43 -32.91 -4.75
C TYR A 455 14.11 -33.07 -3.38
N MET A 456 13.53 -33.86 -2.48
CA MET A 456 14.10 -34.13 -1.16
C MET A 456 15.43 -34.90 -1.26
N VAL A 457 15.47 -35.98 -2.03
CA VAL A 457 16.71 -36.76 -2.21
C VAL A 457 17.76 -35.93 -2.95
N SER A 458 17.38 -35.20 -4.00
CA SER A 458 18.31 -34.36 -4.76
C SER A 458 18.90 -33.23 -3.92
N SER A 459 18.10 -32.61 -3.04
CA SER A 459 18.57 -31.56 -2.14
C SER A 459 19.52 -32.10 -1.07
N LEU A 460 19.23 -33.26 -0.48
CA LEU A 460 20.16 -33.95 0.43
C LEU A 460 21.50 -34.28 -0.26
N VAL A 461 21.45 -34.81 -1.48
CA VAL A 461 22.66 -35.18 -2.23
C VAL A 461 23.50 -33.95 -2.58
N GLU A 462 22.90 -32.88 -3.13
CA GLU A 462 23.67 -31.68 -3.48
C GLU A 462 24.20 -30.97 -2.22
N PHE A 463 23.42 -30.93 -1.13
CA PHE A 463 23.87 -30.40 0.16
C PHE A 463 25.09 -31.15 0.71
N THR A 464 24.99 -32.46 0.85
CA THR A 464 26.09 -33.32 1.37
C THR A 464 27.32 -33.30 0.47
N LYS A 465 27.12 -33.29 -0.86
CA LYS A 465 28.20 -33.13 -1.84
C LYS A 465 28.97 -31.82 -1.65
N ARG A 466 28.27 -30.68 -1.42
CA ARG A 466 28.94 -29.40 -1.14
C ARG A 466 29.68 -29.40 0.20
N LEU A 467 29.09 -29.99 1.24
CA LEU A 467 29.78 -30.15 2.52
C LEU A 467 31.04 -31.00 2.38
N ALA A 468 30.98 -32.11 1.64
CA ALA A 468 32.15 -32.95 1.38
C ALA A 468 33.24 -32.19 0.61
N GLN A 469 32.88 -31.44 -0.44
CA GLN A 469 33.84 -30.60 -1.16
C GLN A 469 34.55 -29.59 -0.26
N MET A 470 33.85 -29.03 0.73
CA MET A 470 34.46 -28.13 1.71
C MET A 470 35.34 -28.86 2.71
N ALA A 471 34.88 -30.00 3.25
CA ALA A 471 35.63 -30.78 4.22
C ALA A 471 36.95 -31.33 3.65
N PHE A 472 36.96 -31.67 2.36
CA PHE A 472 38.12 -32.23 1.66
C PHE A 472 38.84 -31.21 0.78
N LYS A 473 38.56 -29.90 0.93
CA LYS A 473 39.12 -28.85 0.07
C LYS A 473 40.64 -28.91 -0.01
N ASP A 474 41.30 -29.04 1.15
CA ASP A 474 42.76 -29.10 1.24
C ASP A 474 43.38 -30.39 0.69
N MET A 475 42.57 -31.43 0.43
CA MET A 475 43.02 -32.67 -0.24
C MET A 475 42.78 -32.64 -1.76
N LEU A 476 41.94 -31.71 -2.23
CA LEU A 476 41.53 -31.60 -3.64
C LEU A 476 42.29 -30.49 -4.39
N THR A 477 42.95 -29.58 -3.68
CA THR A 477 43.82 -28.51 -4.20
C THR A 477 45.27 -28.77 -3.83
#